data_AF-A0AAN7G5L2-F1
#
_entry.id   AF-A0AAN7G5L2-F1
#
_cell.length_a   1.000
_cell.length_b   1.000
_cell.length_c   1.000
_cell.angle_alpha   90.00
_cell.angle_beta   90.00
_cell.angle_gamma   90.00
#
_symmetry.space_group_name_H-M   'P 1'
#
loop_
_entity.id
_entity.type
_entity.pdbx_description
1 polymer ?
#
loop_
_entity_poly.entity_id
_entity_poly.type
_entity_poly.pdbx_seq_one_letter_code
_entity_poly.pdbx_strand_id
1 'polypeptide(L)'
;MADPSFFDRMITHFRATCKYYTGYPKDLGPSRVIHFTSEREFVQLLHEGYPVVAAFTIRGNYTKHLDKILEEASAEFYPHVKFMRVECPKYPGFCITRQRKEYPFIEIFHSPEQEYLFGS
;
A
#
# COMPACT_ATOMS: atom_id res chain seq x y z
N MET A 1 4.34 -18.86 26.34
CA MET A 1 3.36 -18.17 25.48
C MET A 1 2.70 -17.11 26.36
N ALA A 2 2.76 -15.83 25.98
CA ALA A 2 2.09 -14.78 26.75
C ALA A 2 0.57 -14.95 26.60
N ASP A 3 -0.18 -14.71 27.68
CA ASP A 3 -1.64 -14.73 27.59
C ASP A 3 -2.12 -13.63 26.62
N PRO A 4 -3.06 -13.95 25.71
CA PRO A 4 -3.63 -12.96 24.82
C PRO A 4 -4.33 -11.87 25.63
N SER A 5 -4.16 -10.62 25.20
CA SER A 5 -4.79 -9.49 25.90
C SER A 5 -6.31 -9.63 25.90
N PHE A 6 -6.98 -8.90 26.80
CA PHE A 6 -8.45 -8.83 26.79
C PHE A 6 -8.99 -8.44 25.41
N PHE A 7 -8.30 -7.52 24.72
CA PHE A 7 -8.64 -7.09 23.37
C PHE A 7 -8.55 -8.24 22.36
N ASP A 8 -7.48 -9.04 22.39
CA ASP A 8 -7.31 -10.18 21.47
C ASP A 8 -8.38 -11.26 21.68
N ARG A 9 -8.74 -11.52 22.95
CA ARG A 9 -9.82 -12.44 23.30
C ARG A 9 -11.17 -11.94 22.79
N MET A 10 -11.45 -10.65 22.94
CA MET A 10 -12.67 -10.01 22.43
C MET A 10 -12.75 -10.13 20.89
N ILE A 11 -11.69 -9.78 20.16
CA ILE A 11 -11.65 -9.86 18.69
C ILE A 11 -11.83 -11.31 18.22
N THR A 12 -11.15 -12.27 18.88
CA THR A 12 -11.28 -13.69 18.56
C THR A 12 -12.71 -14.18 18.75
N HIS A 13 -13.37 -13.76 19.84
CA HIS A 13 -14.78 -14.08 20.08
C HIS A 13 -15.68 -13.52 18.98
N PHE A 14 -15.53 -12.23 18.61
CA PHE A 14 -16.31 -11.63 17.52
C PHE A 14 -16.11 -12.34 16.18
N ARG A 15 -14.86 -12.70 15.83
CA ARG A 15 -14.55 -13.49 14.62
C ARG A 15 -15.25 -14.85 14.61
N ALA A 16 -15.35 -15.49 15.78
CA ALA A 16 -15.94 -16.82 15.90
C ALA A 16 -17.47 -16.81 15.96
N THR A 17 -18.09 -15.79 16.56
CA THR A 17 -19.53 -15.81 16.91
C THR A 17 -20.39 -14.79 16.17
N CYS A 18 -19.81 -13.71 15.62
CA CYS A 18 -20.58 -12.63 15.01
C CYS A 18 -20.49 -12.67 13.48
N LYS A 19 -21.55 -13.13 12.82
CA LYS A 19 -21.65 -13.16 11.35
C LYS A 19 -21.62 -11.76 10.70
N TYR A 20 -21.95 -10.71 11.47
CA TYR A 20 -21.92 -9.31 11.02
C TYR A 20 -20.59 -8.61 11.31
N TYR A 21 -19.63 -9.30 11.93
CA TYR A 21 -18.33 -8.72 12.18
C TYR A 21 -17.58 -8.55 10.85
N THR A 22 -17.29 -7.29 10.51
CA THR A 22 -16.66 -6.91 9.24
C THR A 22 -15.16 -7.19 9.19
N GLY A 23 -14.59 -7.71 10.28
CA GLY A 23 -13.16 -7.88 10.41
C GLY A 23 -12.41 -6.62 10.85
N TYR A 24 -13.07 -5.52 11.23
CA TYR A 24 -12.40 -4.31 11.72
C TYR A 24 -12.10 -4.36 13.24
N PRO A 25 -10.89 -3.97 13.70
CA PRO A 25 -9.72 -3.67 12.89
C PRO A 25 -9.20 -4.92 12.17
N LYS A 26 -8.88 -4.75 10.87
CA LYS A 26 -8.36 -5.84 10.03
C LYS A 26 -7.00 -6.28 10.55
N ASP A 27 -6.81 -7.59 10.67
CA ASP A 27 -5.48 -8.16 10.82
C ASP A 27 -4.88 -8.29 9.43
N LEU A 28 -4.09 -7.27 9.06
CA LEU A 28 -3.48 -7.15 7.74
C LEU A 28 -2.19 -7.99 7.61
N GLY A 29 -1.72 -8.58 8.72
CA GLY A 29 -0.40 -9.18 8.79
C GLY A 29 0.72 -8.14 8.60
N PRO A 30 1.88 -8.53 8.04
CA PRO A 30 2.97 -7.60 7.79
C PRO A 30 2.60 -6.62 6.68
N SER A 31 3.02 -5.36 6.83
CA SER A 31 2.83 -4.31 5.82
C SER A 31 3.33 -4.78 4.45
N ARG A 32 2.51 -4.51 3.43
CA ARG A 32 2.83 -4.76 2.01
C ARG A 32 3.12 -3.47 1.26
N VAL A 33 3.11 -2.33 1.96
CA VAL A 33 3.45 -1.02 1.38
C VAL A 33 4.95 -0.92 1.19
N ILE A 34 5.37 -0.68 -0.05
CA ILE A 34 6.77 -0.47 -0.41
C ILE A 34 7.11 0.99 -0.16
N HIS A 35 8.15 1.24 0.64
CA HIS A 35 8.67 2.60 0.80
C HIS A 35 9.63 2.93 -0.34
N PHE A 36 9.41 4.06 -1.01
CA PHE A 36 10.34 4.53 -2.04
C PHE A 36 11.72 4.81 -1.45
N THR A 37 12.75 4.34 -2.13
CA THR A 37 14.17 4.47 -1.77
C THR A 37 14.93 5.23 -2.85
N SER A 38 14.73 4.85 -4.12
CA SER A 38 15.42 5.40 -5.29
C SER A 38 14.61 5.21 -6.58
N GLU A 39 14.90 6.04 -7.58
CA GLU A 39 14.29 5.93 -8.91
C GLU A 39 14.65 4.60 -9.60
N ARG A 40 15.87 4.10 -9.38
CA ARG A 40 16.29 2.80 -9.93
C ARG A 40 15.42 1.65 -9.40
N GLU A 41 15.16 1.61 -8.11
CA GLU A 41 14.28 0.58 -7.51
C GLU A 41 12.83 0.75 -7.98
N PHE A 42 12.36 1.98 -8.15
CA PHE A 42 11.03 2.23 -8.71
C PHE A 42 10.90 1.70 -10.14
N VAL A 43 11.89 1.96 -11.01
CA VAL A 43 11.90 1.40 -12.37
C VAL A 43 11.94 -0.12 -12.32
N GLN A 44 12.78 -0.72 -11.47
CA GLN A 44 12.83 -2.17 -11.32
C GLN A 44 11.48 -2.76 -10.91
N LEU A 45 10.75 -2.10 -10.00
CA LEU A 45 9.41 -2.51 -9.59
C LEU A 45 8.41 -2.46 -10.75
N LEU A 46 8.47 -1.43 -11.60
CA LEU A 46 7.63 -1.32 -12.79
C LEU A 46 7.88 -2.46 -13.78
N HIS A 47 9.13 -2.92 -13.89
CA HIS A 47 9.51 -4.02 -14.77
C HIS A 47 9.05 -5.40 -14.27
N GLU A 48 8.57 -5.54 -13.03
CA GLU A 48 7.99 -6.80 -12.52
C GLU A 48 6.68 -7.19 -13.24
N GLY A 49 6.04 -6.26 -13.93
CA GLY A 49 4.82 -6.50 -14.71
C GLY A 49 3.52 -6.53 -13.93
N TYR A 50 3.56 -6.12 -12.66
CA TYR A 50 2.36 -5.86 -11.88
C TYR A 50 2.00 -4.37 -11.94
N PRO A 51 0.71 -4.01 -11.90
CA PRO A 51 0.29 -2.64 -11.67
C PRO A 51 0.92 -2.07 -10.39
N VAL A 52 1.39 -0.83 -10.45
CA VAL A 52 1.97 -0.11 -9.31
C VAL A 52 1.13 1.12 -9.00
N VAL A 53 0.58 1.17 -7.80
CA VAL A 53 -0.08 2.34 -7.21
C VAL A 53 0.96 3.11 -6.41
N ALA A 54 1.38 4.28 -6.89
CA ALA A 54 2.34 5.14 -6.21
C ALA A 54 1.61 6.32 -5.53
N ALA A 55 1.67 6.37 -4.20
CA ALA A 55 1.15 7.47 -3.40
C ALA A 55 2.27 8.47 -3.07
N PHE A 56 2.13 9.69 -3.57
CA PHE A 56 3.04 10.79 -3.33
C PHE A 56 2.51 11.65 -2.18
N THR A 57 3.32 11.74 -1.12
CA THR A 57 2.90 12.33 0.14
C THR A 57 3.86 13.41 0.63
N ILE A 58 3.35 14.30 1.48
CA ILE A 58 4.16 15.22 2.28
C ILE A 58 4.14 14.75 3.74
N ARG A 59 5.26 14.97 4.44
CA ARG A 59 5.42 14.56 5.84
C ARG A 59 4.40 15.29 6.70
N GLY A 60 3.58 14.56 7.47
CA GLY A 60 2.65 15.17 8.43
C GLY A 60 1.44 14.30 8.73
N ASN A 61 0.69 14.68 9.78
CA ASN A 61 -0.52 13.99 10.22
C ASN A 61 -1.62 13.92 9.14
N TYR A 62 -1.56 14.79 8.13
CA TYR A 62 -2.51 14.87 7.02
C TYR A 62 -2.57 13.59 6.16
N THR A 63 -1.54 12.74 6.21
CA THR A 63 -1.48 11.51 5.42
C THR A 63 -1.85 10.26 6.21
N LYS A 64 -2.13 10.35 7.52
CA LYS A 64 -2.44 9.18 8.36
C LYS A 64 -3.61 8.35 7.85
N HIS A 65 -4.66 9.02 7.37
CA HIS A 65 -5.81 8.32 6.81
C HIS A 65 -5.42 7.60 5.51
N LEU A 66 -4.71 8.28 4.61
CA LEU A 66 -4.20 7.67 3.38
C LEU A 66 -3.26 6.50 3.66
N ASP A 67 -2.35 6.63 4.63
CA ASP A 67 -1.41 5.57 5.03
C ASP A 67 -2.18 4.31 5.48
N LYS A 68 -3.25 4.47 6.26
CA LYS A 68 -4.14 3.35 6.64
C LYS A 68 -4.83 2.72 5.43
N ILE A 69 -5.36 3.52 4.51
CA ILE A 69 -6.01 3.01 3.30
C ILE A 69 -5.01 2.29 2.39
N LEU A 70 -3.78 2.79 2.28
CA LEU A 70 -2.70 2.13 1.54
C LEU A 70 -2.33 0.78 2.15
N GLU A 71 -2.22 0.69 3.48
CA GLU A 71 -1.97 -0.58 4.17
C GLU A 71 -3.08 -1.60 3.88
N GLU A 72 -4.34 -1.19 4.06
CA GLU A 72 -5.49 -2.07 3.81
C GLU A 72 -5.57 -2.53 2.35
N ALA A 73 -5.39 -1.62 1.39
CA ALA A 73 -5.40 -1.95 -0.03
C ALA A 73 -4.20 -2.84 -0.41
N SER A 74 -3.01 -2.55 0.12
CA SER A 74 -1.81 -3.33 -0.17
C SER A 74 -1.94 -4.78 0.32
N ALA A 75 -2.64 -5.01 1.43
CA ALA A 75 -2.92 -6.35 1.92
C ALA A 75 -4.00 -7.05 1.08
N GLU A 76 -5.05 -6.34 0.67
CA GLU A 76 -6.17 -6.88 -0.09
C GLU A 76 -5.78 -7.34 -1.50
N PHE A 77 -4.92 -6.58 -2.18
CA PHE A 77 -4.52 -6.87 -3.57
C PHE A 77 -3.17 -7.59 -3.71
N TYR A 78 -2.56 -8.02 -2.60
CA TYR A 78 -1.32 -8.78 -2.64
C TYR A 78 -1.53 -10.21 -3.19
N PRO A 79 -0.66 -10.75 -4.07
CA PRO A 79 0.58 -10.16 -4.59
C PRO A 79 0.43 -9.39 -5.93
N HIS A 80 -0.80 -9.22 -6.41
CA HIS A 80 -1.12 -8.82 -7.78
C HIS A 80 -1.00 -7.32 -8.06
N VAL A 81 -1.05 -6.46 -7.05
CA VAL A 81 -0.84 -5.02 -7.20
C VAL A 81 0.20 -4.55 -6.18
N LYS A 82 1.13 -3.72 -6.63
CA LYS A 82 2.16 -3.13 -5.76
C LYS A 82 1.71 -1.76 -5.29
N PHE A 83 1.85 -1.49 -4.00
CA PHE A 83 1.55 -0.19 -3.43
C PHE A 83 2.85 0.43 -2.94
N MET A 84 3.19 1.59 -3.48
CA MET A 84 4.40 2.33 -3.11
C MET A 84 4.05 3.65 -2.46
N ARG A 85 4.75 4.00 -1.38
CA ARG A 85 4.66 5.29 -0.71
C ARG A 85 5.92 6.11 -0.94
N VAL A 86 5.76 7.30 -1.50
CA VAL A 86 6.84 8.25 -1.79
C VAL A 86 6.70 9.48 -0.89
N GLU A 87 7.64 9.68 0.04
CA GLU A 87 7.70 10.90 0.85
C GLU A 87 8.45 12.00 0.10
N CYS A 88 7.73 12.86 -0.61
CA CYS A 88 8.33 13.85 -1.49
C CYS A 88 9.30 14.84 -0.84
N PRO A 89 9.13 15.27 0.43
CA PRO A 89 10.14 16.08 1.11
C PRO A 89 11.51 15.38 1.26
N LYS A 90 11.55 14.04 1.26
CA LYS A 90 12.80 13.25 1.28
C LYS A 90 13.40 13.07 -0.12
N TYR A 91 12.57 13.11 -1.17
CA TYR A 91 12.95 12.83 -2.55
C TYR A 91 12.47 13.92 -3.53
N PRO A 92 12.87 15.19 -3.35
CA PRO A 92 12.33 16.31 -4.12
C PRO A 92 12.63 16.20 -5.62
N GLY A 93 13.82 15.72 -6.00
CA GLY A 93 14.19 15.54 -7.42
C GLY A 93 13.26 14.57 -8.15
N PHE A 94 12.85 13.49 -7.48
CA PHE A 94 11.90 12.54 -8.02
C PHE A 94 10.48 13.14 -8.10
N CYS A 95 10.03 13.91 -7.10
CA CYS A 95 8.66 14.43 -7.10
C CYS A 95 8.45 15.69 -7.95
N ILE A 96 9.45 16.56 -8.10
CA ILE A 96 9.34 17.82 -8.86
C ILE A 96 9.01 17.56 -10.33
N THR A 97 9.53 16.48 -10.90
CA THR A 97 9.27 16.10 -12.30
C THR A 97 7.79 15.78 -12.57
N ARG A 98 7.00 15.43 -11.55
CA ARG A 98 5.55 15.23 -11.68
C ARG A 98 4.75 16.53 -11.82
N GLN A 99 5.35 17.70 -11.58
CA GLN A 99 4.70 19.03 -11.70
C GLN A 99 3.35 19.16 -10.95
N ARG A 100 3.15 18.37 -9.90
CA ARG A 100 1.96 18.43 -9.04
C ARG A 100 2.19 19.40 -7.88
N LYS A 101 1.19 20.25 -7.63
CA LYS A 101 1.20 21.22 -6.52
C LYS A 101 0.37 20.78 -5.32
N GLU A 102 -0.50 19.79 -5.51
CA GLU A 102 -1.40 19.29 -4.47
C GLU A 102 -0.92 17.94 -3.97
N TYR A 103 -0.94 17.77 -2.64
CA TYR A 103 -0.56 16.54 -1.96
C TYR A 103 -1.59 16.20 -0.87
N PRO A 104 -1.79 14.91 -0.59
CA PRO A 104 -1.23 13.76 -1.30
C PRO A 104 -1.92 13.54 -2.65
N PHE A 105 -1.24 12.85 -3.57
CA PHE A 105 -1.85 12.37 -4.82
C PHE A 105 -1.40 10.94 -5.13
N ILE A 106 -2.16 10.24 -5.97
CA ILE A 106 -1.88 8.88 -6.41
C ILE A 106 -1.66 8.89 -7.93
N GLU A 107 -0.68 8.12 -8.38
CA GLU A 107 -0.45 7.78 -9.78
C GLU A 107 -0.43 6.25 -9.92
N ILE A 108 -1.06 5.73 -10.97
CA ILE A 108 -1.13 4.29 -11.23
C ILE A 108 -0.35 4.01 -12.51
N PHE A 109 0.60 3.09 -12.41
CA PHE A 109 1.42 2.62 -13.51
C PHE A 109 1.00 1.21 -13.87
N HIS A 110 0.70 0.98 -15.14
CA HIS A 110 0.33 -0.32 -15.67
C HIS A 110 0.86 -0.42 -17.10
N SER A 111 1.59 -1.50 -17.41
CA SER A 111 2.05 -1.78 -18.77
C SER A 111 1.30 -3.00 -19.31
N PRO A 112 0.37 -2.83 -20.27
CA PRO A 112 -0.39 -3.95 -20.84
C PRO A 112 0.45 -4.96 -21.62
N GLU A 113 1.66 -4.59 -22.05
CA GLU A 113 2.50 -5.41 -22.93
C GLU A 113 3.03 -6.70 -22.25
N GLN A 114 3.00 -6.78 -20.93
CA GLN A 114 3.42 -7.98 -20.18
C GLN A 114 2.34 -9.07 -20.09
N GLU A 115 1.07 -8.78 -20.38
CA GLU A 115 0.00 -9.81 -20.44
C GLU A 115 0.05 -10.64 -21.73
N TYR A 116 0.53 -10.08 -22.84
CA TYR A 116 0.56 -10.77 -24.14
C TYR A 116 1.61 -11.88 -24.25
N LEU A 117 2.66 -11.89 -23.42
CA LEU A 117 3.73 -12.91 -23.48
C LEU A 117 3.44 -14.18 -22.66
N PHE A 118 2.45 -14.15 -21.76
CA PHE A 118 2.06 -15.32 -20.94
C PHE A 118 0.68 -15.88 -21.30
N GLY A 119 0.00 -15.30 -22.30
CA GLY A 119 -1.26 -15.77 -22.86
C GLY A 119 -1.09 -16.34 -24.28
N SER A 120 -0.36 -17.44 -24.42
CA SER A 120 -0.27 -18.27 -25.64
C SER A 120 -0.03 -19.72 -25.28
#